data_AF-A0A3M1PR65-F1
#
_entry.id   AF-A0A3M1PR65-F1
#
_cell.length_a   1.000
_cell.length_b   1.000
_cell.length_c   1.000
_cell.angle_alpha   90.00
_cell.angle_beta   90.00
_cell.angle_gamma   90.00
#
_symmetry.space_group_name_H-M   'P 1'
#
loop_
_entity.id
_entity.type
_entity.pdbx_description
1 polymer ?
#
loop_
_entity_poly.entity_id
_entity_poly.type
_entity_poly.pdbx_seq_one_letter_code
_entity_poly.pdbx_strand_id
1 'polypeptide(L)'
;MTVSCRNVVARPDVRTPVLVWVLVFTIGLLTALPGRAQTPVRLPDAPLDCGDPPADKPAIPDGRTASRAEMLAAVRAVKHFSDEVDQWLACKDKRAAKVFQWMNEDQRARWEADVNAVHNDRVALQRAMNAQIRLFNARLEAGSDRSVGMG
;
A
#
# COMPACT_ATOMS: atom_id res chain seq x y z
N MET A 1 -50.09 -1.80 -11.71
CA MET A 1 -49.02 -1.39 -10.77
C MET A 1 -48.03 -0.55 -11.56
N THR A 2 -48.17 0.77 -11.51
CA THR A 2 -47.33 1.74 -12.23
C THR A 2 -46.39 2.38 -11.21
N VAL A 3 -45.10 2.04 -11.27
CA VAL A 3 -44.07 2.69 -10.46
C VAL A 3 -43.61 3.94 -11.20
N SER A 4 -43.97 5.09 -10.64
CA SER A 4 -43.61 6.42 -11.11
C SER A 4 -42.16 6.73 -10.74
N CYS A 5 -41.31 6.91 -11.75
CA CYS A 5 -40.00 7.52 -11.59
C CYS A 5 -40.14 9.05 -11.53
N ARG A 6 -39.85 9.67 -10.39
CA ARG A 6 -39.44 11.08 -10.28
C ARG A 6 -38.93 11.36 -8.87
N ASN A 7 -37.64 11.65 -8.75
CA ASN A 7 -37.19 12.93 -8.19
C ASN A 7 -35.68 13.07 -8.39
N VAL A 8 -35.37 13.80 -9.46
CA VAL A 8 -34.12 14.53 -9.63
C VAL A 8 -34.14 15.65 -8.58
N VAL A 9 -33.22 15.61 -7.62
CA VAL A 9 -32.94 16.75 -6.74
C VAL A 9 -31.56 17.30 -7.10
N ALA A 10 -31.56 18.61 -7.29
CA ALA A 10 -30.53 19.43 -7.90
C ALA A 10 -29.23 19.52 -7.10
N ARG A 11 -28.14 19.74 -7.85
CA ARG A 11 -26.83 20.17 -7.35
C ARG A 11 -26.91 21.62 -6.82
N PRO A 12 -26.13 21.96 -5.79
CA PRO A 12 -25.53 23.28 -5.71
C PRO A 12 -24.04 23.24 -6.08
N ASP A 13 -23.74 24.09 -7.06
CA ASP A 13 -22.44 24.52 -7.60
C ASP A 13 -21.60 25.17 -6.48
N VAL A 14 -20.48 24.54 -6.09
CA VAL A 14 -19.50 25.15 -5.16
C VAL A 14 -18.33 25.65 -5.98
N ARG A 15 -18.44 26.91 -6.42
CA ARG A 15 -17.34 27.69 -6.99
C ARG A 15 -16.38 28.09 -5.88
N THR A 16 -15.23 27.44 -5.81
CA THR A 16 -14.07 27.92 -5.05
C THR A 16 -13.32 28.99 -5.86
N PRO A 17 -13.11 30.20 -5.34
CA PRO A 17 -12.24 31.19 -5.98
C PRO A 17 -10.77 30.82 -5.75
N VAL A 18 -10.07 30.53 -6.85
CA VAL A 18 -8.62 30.38 -6.90
C VAL A 18 -8.00 31.77 -6.70
N LEU A 19 -7.44 31.99 -5.51
CA LEU A 19 -6.61 33.17 -5.21
C LEU A 19 -5.26 33.01 -5.93
N VAL A 20 -5.20 33.55 -7.14
CA VAL A 20 -3.97 33.69 -7.94
C VAL A 20 -3.12 34.79 -7.30
N TRP A 21 -2.11 34.39 -6.54
CA TRP A 21 -1.05 35.30 -6.10
C TRP A 21 -0.11 35.57 -7.27
N VAL A 22 -0.26 36.75 -7.88
CA VAL A 22 0.67 37.30 -8.87
C VAL A 22 1.91 37.79 -8.12
N LEU A 23 2.97 36.98 -8.10
CA LEU A 23 4.30 37.41 -7.70
C LEU A 23 4.97 38.12 -8.87
N VAL A 24 5.01 39.45 -8.79
CA VAL A 24 5.83 40.31 -9.63
C VAL A 24 7.30 40.10 -9.24
N PHE A 25 8.01 39.26 -10.00
CA PHE A 25 9.46 39.21 -9.95
C PHE A 25 10.04 40.10 -11.04
N THR A 26 10.78 41.10 -10.59
CA THR A 26 11.51 42.10 -11.35
C THR A 26 12.53 41.45 -12.29
N ILE A 27 12.56 41.97 -13.52
CA ILE A 27 13.43 41.56 -14.61
C ILE A 27 14.88 41.91 -14.26
N GLY A 28 15.65 40.90 -13.87
CA GLY A 28 17.11 40.94 -13.82
C GLY A 28 17.69 40.67 -15.21
N LEU A 29 18.30 41.69 -15.80
CA LEU A 29 19.02 41.65 -17.07
C LEU A 29 20.28 40.77 -16.92
N LEU A 30 20.18 39.48 -17.28
CA LEU A 30 21.33 38.59 -17.44
C LEU A 30 21.75 38.52 -18.91
N THR A 31 23.03 38.81 -19.13
CA THR A 31 23.74 38.70 -20.40
C THR A 31 23.71 37.26 -20.93
N ALA A 32 23.14 37.10 -22.12
CA ALA A 32 23.07 35.83 -22.83
C ALA A 32 24.46 35.43 -23.38
N LEU A 33 25.11 34.48 -22.72
CA LEU A 33 26.15 33.65 -23.35
C LEU A 33 25.45 32.54 -24.16
N PRO A 34 25.88 32.22 -25.40
CA PRO A 34 25.37 31.07 -26.13
C PRO A 34 25.92 29.78 -25.51
N GLY A 35 25.32 29.36 -24.40
CA GLY A 35 25.51 28.03 -23.84
C GLY A 35 24.88 27.01 -24.77
N ARG A 36 25.70 26.17 -25.40
CA ARG A 36 25.24 25.00 -26.16
C ARG A 36 24.23 24.21 -25.31
N ALA A 37 22.97 24.21 -25.74
CA ALA A 37 21.95 23.36 -25.16
C ALA A 37 22.39 21.90 -25.33
N GLN A 38 22.88 21.29 -24.26
CA GLN A 38 23.13 19.86 -24.23
C GLN A 38 21.75 19.20 -24.23
N THR A 39 21.39 18.55 -25.33
CA THR A 39 20.23 17.66 -25.35
C THR A 39 20.46 16.59 -24.27
N PRO A 40 19.54 16.43 -23.30
CA PRO A 40 19.69 15.37 -22.31
C PRO A 40 19.68 14.04 -23.06
N VAL A 41 20.80 13.33 -23.02
CA VAL A 41 20.90 11.95 -23.50
C VAL A 41 20.00 11.11 -22.59
N ARG A 42 18.80 10.77 -23.07
CA ARG A 42 17.97 9.74 -22.45
C ARG A 42 18.68 8.41 -22.62
N LEU A 43 19.35 7.96 -21.56
CA LEU A 43 19.75 6.56 -21.45
C LEU A 43 18.48 5.70 -21.56
N PRO A 44 18.53 4.55 -22.26
CA PRO A 44 17.41 3.62 -22.28
C PRO A 44 17.02 3.27 -20.84
N ASP A 45 15.72 3.25 -20.56
CA ASP A 45 15.20 2.87 -19.25
C ASP A 45 15.83 1.55 -18.84
N ALA A 46 16.65 1.58 -17.77
CA ALA A 46 17.22 0.36 -17.21
C ALA A 46 16.10 -0.67 -16.97
N PRO A 47 16.37 -1.98 -17.12
CA PRO A 47 15.38 -3.00 -16.77
C PRO A 47 14.88 -2.74 -15.36
N LEU A 48 13.55 -2.73 -15.19
CA LEU A 48 12.91 -2.42 -13.91
C LEU A 48 13.35 -3.47 -12.90
N ASP A 49 14.31 -3.13 -12.05
CA ASP A 49 14.76 -4.00 -10.98
C ASP A 49 13.80 -3.85 -9.80
N CYS A 50 13.24 -4.99 -9.38
CA CYS A 50 12.30 -5.04 -8.25
C CYS A 50 12.98 -5.52 -6.97
N GLY A 51 14.25 -5.92 -7.03
CA GLY A 51 14.95 -6.56 -5.92
C GLY A 51 14.31 -7.88 -5.47
N ASP A 52 14.77 -8.34 -4.32
CA ASP A 52 14.26 -9.53 -3.64
C ASP A 52 12.94 -9.24 -2.90
N PRO A 53 12.07 -10.25 -2.72
CA PRO A 53 10.86 -10.07 -1.92
C PRO A 53 11.20 -9.75 -0.46
N PRO A 54 10.35 -9.00 0.26
CA PRO A 54 10.53 -8.76 1.69
C PRO A 54 10.60 -10.09 2.47
N ALA A 55 11.73 -10.33 3.13
CA ALA A 55 12.00 -11.58 3.85
C ALA A 55 11.72 -11.49 5.36
N ASP A 56 11.81 -10.29 5.93
CA ASP A 56 11.73 -10.06 7.38
C ASP A 56 10.29 -10.08 7.88
N LYS A 57 9.72 -11.28 7.99
CA LYS A 57 8.37 -11.47 8.52
C LYS A 57 8.30 -11.05 10.01
N PRO A 58 7.39 -10.15 10.40
CA PRO A 58 7.27 -9.72 11.79
C PRO A 58 6.75 -10.83 12.68
N ALA A 59 7.25 -10.88 13.92
CA ALA A 59 6.78 -11.83 14.93
C ALA A 59 5.34 -11.50 15.37
N ILE A 60 4.53 -12.55 15.54
CA ILE A 60 3.15 -12.44 16.03
C ILE A 60 3.14 -12.87 17.52
N PRO A 61 2.79 -11.97 18.45
CA PRO A 61 2.69 -12.31 19.86
C PRO A 61 1.42 -13.15 20.15
N ASP A 62 1.46 -13.95 21.22
CA ASP A 62 0.32 -14.77 21.64
C ASP A 62 -0.78 -13.92 22.28
N GLY A 63 -1.96 -13.87 21.68
CA GLY A 63 -3.09 -13.08 22.16
C GLY A 63 -3.56 -13.45 23.58
N ARG A 64 -3.25 -14.65 24.07
CA ARG A 64 -3.59 -15.09 25.43
C ARG A 64 -2.73 -14.44 26.50
N THR A 65 -1.50 -14.05 26.18
CA THR A 65 -0.51 -13.56 27.16
C THR A 65 -0.02 -12.15 26.84
N ALA A 66 0.01 -11.75 25.57
CA ALA A 66 0.50 -10.45 25.11
C ALA A 66 -0.22 -9.26 25.76
N SER A 67 0.52 -8.19 26.02
CA SER A 67 0.00 -6.90 26.43
C SER A 67 -0.68 -6.17 25.26
N ARG A 68 -1.49 -5.15 25.58
CA ARG A 68 -2.11 -4.29 24.55
C ARG A 68 -1.06 -3.59 23.69
N ALA A 69 0.04 -3.13 24.30
CA ALA A 69 1.11 -2.45 23.60
C ALA A 69 1.80 -3.38 22.58
N GLU A 70 2.09 -4.63 22.96
CA GLU A 70 2.68 -5.64 22.08
C GLU A 70 1.75 -5.99 20.91
N MET A 71 0.45 -6.21 21.17
CA MET A 71 -0.52 -6.49 20.11
C MET A 71 -0.59 -5.35 19.09
N LEU A 72 -0.63 -4.09 19.56
CA LEU A 72 -0.66 -2.92 18.68
C LEU A 72 0.63 -2.76 17.89
N ALA A 73 1.79 -3.03 18.49
CA ALA A 73 3.07 -3.01 17.79
C ALA A 73 3.11 -4.07 16.68
N ALA A 74 2.64 -5.29 16.97
CA ALA A 74 2.56 -6.37 16.00
C ALA A 74 1.61 -6.05 14.83
N VAL A 75 0.45 -5.44 15.08
CA VAL A 75 -0.46 -5.00 14.00
C VAL A 75 0.24 -4.02 13.06
N ARG A 76 0.96 -3.03 13.61
CA ARG A 76 1.69 -2.06 12.80
C ARG A 76 2.80 -2.71 11.99
N ALA A 77 3.54 -3.64 12.58
CA ALA A 77 4.61 -4.37 11.91
C ALA A 77 4.07 -5.25 10.76
N VAL A 78 2.99 -6.01 10.99
CA VAL A 78 2.32 -6.81 9.94
C VAL A 78 1.79 -5.93 8.82
N LYS A 79 1.24 -4.76 9.15
CA LYS A 79 0.80 -3.79 8.14
C LYS A 79 1.97 -3.29 7.30
N HIS A 80 3.06 -2.86 7.94
CA HIS A 80 4.24 -2.36 7.24
C HIS A 80 4.82 -3.40 6.28
N PHE A 81 5.02 -4.63 6.75
CA PHE A 81 5.44 -5.75 5.91
C PHE A 81 4.47 -5.98 4.73
N SER A 82 3.16 -5.89 4.96
CA SER A 82 2.17 -6.04 3.89
C SER A 82 2.30 -4.95 2.83
N ASP A 83 2.55 -3.70 3.24
CA ASP A 83 2.75 -2.56 2.34
C ASP A 83 4.04 -2.72 1.51
N GLU A 84 5.11 -3.27 2.08
CA GLU A 84 6.35 -3.59 1.35
C GLU A 84 6.12 -4.69 0.31
N VAL A 85 5.38 -5.74 0.68
CA VAL A 85 5.02 -6.81 -0.27
C VAL A 85 4.14 -6.26 -1.39
N ASP A 86 3.17 -5.40 -1.11
CA ASP A 86 2.34 -4.76 -2.15
C ASP A 86 3.17 -3.92 -3.12
N GLN A 87 4.15 -3.16 -2.61
CA GLN A 87 5.08 -2.40 -3.45
C GLN A 87 5.92 -3.31 -4.35
N TRP A 88 6.43 -4.40 -3.80
CA TRP A 88 7.20 -5.39 -4.56
C TRP A 88 6.35 -6.07 -5.63
N LEU A 89 5.13 -6.51 -5.29
CA LEU A 89 4.19 -7.12 -6.26
C LEU A 89 3.85 -6.15 -7.39
N ALA A 90 3.53 -4.89 -7.06
CA ALA A 90 3.26 -3.86 -8.07
C ALA A 90 4.46 -3.59 -8.99
N CYS A 91 5.69 -3.72 -8.48
CA CYS A 91 6.89 -3.68 -9.32
C CYS A 91 6.95 -4.90 -10.26
N LYS A 92 6.70 -6.10 -9.73
CA LYS A 92 6.72 -7.35 -10.52
C LYS A 92 5.69 -7.33 -11.63
N ASP A 93 4.51 -6.76 -11.42
CA ASP A 93 3.48 -6.57 -12.45
C ASP A 93 3.97 -5.66 -13.58
N LYS A 94 4.59 -4.52 -13.25
CA LYS A 94 5.19 -3.61 -14.24
C LYS A 94 6.32 -4.27 -15.02
N ARG A 95 7.12 -5.11 -14.36
CA ARG A 95 8.18 -5.89 -15.02
C ARG A 95 7.59 -6.95 -15.95
N ALA A 96 6.56 -7.67 -15.52
CA ALA A 96 5.87 -8.68 -16.31
C ALA A 96 5.40 -8.12 -17.66
N ALA A 97 4.81 -6.92 -17.68
CA ALA A 97 4.37 -6.23 -18.90
C ALA A 97 5.50 -6.00 -19.93
N LYS A 98 6.77 -5.92 -19.50
CA LYS A 98 7.93 -5.73 -20.38
C LYS A 98 8.57 -7.05 -20.80
N VAL A 99 8.60 -8.05 -19.92
CA VAL A 99 9.40 -9.26 -20.09
C VAL A 99 8.60 -10.48 -20.56
N PHE A 100 7.29 -10.53 -20.32
CA PHE A 100 6.48 -11.72 -20.61
C PHE A 100 6.40 -12.07 -22.10
N GLN A 101 6.51 -11.07 -22.98
CA GLN A 101 6.59 -11.27 -24.43
C GLN A 101 7.83 -12.08 -24.86
N TRP A 102 8.87 -12.11 -24.03
CA TRP A 102 10.12 -12.83 -24.27
C TRP A 102 10.22 -14.15 -23.48
N MET A 103 9.21 -14.46 -22.68
CA MET A 103 9.15 -15.68 -21.88
C MET A 103 8.34 -16.76 -22.60
N ASN A 104 8.74 -18.02 -22.41
CA ASN A 104 7.88 -19.15 -22.75
C ASN A 104 6.85 -19.41 -21.64
N GLU A 105 5.96 -20.38 -21.87
CA GLU A 105 4.88 -20.70 -20.93
C GLU A 105 5.40 -21.21 -19.59
N ASP A 106 6.38 -22.13 -19.59
CA ASP A 106 6.98 -22.67 -18.35
C ASP A 106 7.63 -21.56 -17.50
N GLN A 107 8.28 -20.60 -18.15
CA GLN A 107 8.89 -19.45 -17.48
C GLN A 107 7.84 -18.54 -16.85
N ARG A 108 6.73 -18.28 -17.54
CA ARG A 108 5.60 -17.51 -16.99
C ARG A 108 4.95 -18.24 -15.82
N ALA A 109 4.73 -19.55 -15.94
CA ALA A 109 4.16 -20.36 -14.87
C ALA A 109 5.02 -20.34 -13.60
N ARG A 110 6.35 -20.44 -13.73
CA ARG A 110 7.27 -20.32 -12.58
C ARG A 110 7.23 -18.92 -11.97
N TRP A 111 7.22 -17.88 -12.80
CA TRP A 111 7.10 -16.50 -12.32
C TRP A 111 5.81 -16.29 -11.52
N GLU A 112 4.68 -16.75 -12.04
CA GLU A 112 3.39 -16.66 -11.36
C GLU A 112 3.39 -17.47 -10.07
N ALA A 113 3.99 -18.66 -10.06
CA ALA A 113 4.12 -19.47 -8.84
C ALA A 113 4.91 -18.72 -7.76
N ASP A 114 6.04 -18.10 -8.10
CA ASP A 114 6.87 -17.33 -7.16
C ASP A 114 6.13 -16.11 -6.61
N VAL A 115 5.46 -15.35 -7.48
CA VAL A 115 4.67 -14.17 -7.08
C VAL A 115 3.49 -14.57 -6.18
N ASN A 116 2.79 -15.66 -6.54
CA ASN A 116 1.68 -16.19 -5.75
C ASN A 116 2.15 -16.74 -4.39
N ALA A 117 3.33 -17.36 -4.31
CA ALA A 117 3.89 -17.82 -3.05
C ALA A 117 4.08 -16.67 -2.06
N VAL A 118 4.68 -15.55 -2.51
CA VAL A 118 4.85 -14.35 -1.67
C VAL A 118 3.50 -13.76 -1.23
N HIS A 119 2.53 -13.70 -2.14
CA HIS A 119 1.17 -13.25 -1.80
C HIS A 119 0.51 -14.13 -0.74
N ASN A 120 0.58 -15.46 -0.91
CA ASN A 120 0.00 -16.43 0.00
C ASN A 120 0.64 -16.37 1.38
N ASP A 121 1.96 -16.20 1.46
CA ASP A 121 2.69 -16.03 2.70
C ASP A 121 2.23 -14.79 3.49
N ARG A 122 2.04 -13.66 2.80
CA ARG A 122 1.47 -12.46 3.40
C ARG A 122 0.06 -12.71 3.94
N VAL A 123 -0.79 -13.36 3.16
CA VAL A 123 -2.17 -13.68 3.58
C VAL A 123 -2.18 -14.61 4.79
N ALA A 124 -1.30 -15.62 4.83
CA ALA A 124 -1.14 -16.51 5.98
C ALA A 124 -0.73 -15.74 7.24
N LEU A 125 0.22 -14.82 7.14
CA LEU A 125 0.65 -13.96 8.24
C LEU A 125 -0.50 -13.09 8.78
N GLN A 126 -1.26 -12.44 7.89
CA GLN A 126 -2.42 -11.62 8.28
C GLN A 126 -3.50 -12.46 8.97
N ARG A 127 -3.77 -13.67 8.48
CA ARG A 127 -4.71 -14.61 9.13
C ARG A 127 -4.24 -15.02 10.52
N ALA A 128 -2.96 -15.34 10.67
CA ALA A 128 -2.37 -15.67 11.97
C ALA A 128 -2.49 -14.51 12.96
N MET A 129 -2.22 -13.27 12.52
CA MET A 129 -2.37 -12.08 13.37
C MET A 129 -3.83 -11.88 13.81
N ASN A 130 -4.78 -12.02 12.88
CA ASN A 130 -6.21 -11.92 13.17
C ASN A 130 -6.68 -12.99 14.18
N ALA A 131 -6.13 -14.19 14.13
CA ALA A 131 -6.43 -15.23 15.10
C ALA A 131 -5.98 -14.82 16.52
N GLN A 132 -4.78 -14.23 16.66
CA GLN A 132 -4.29 -13.75 17.94
C GLN A 132 -5.07 -12.55 18.48
N ILE A 133 -5.51 -11.63 17.60
CA ILE A 133 -6.39 -10.52 17.99
C ILE A 133 -7.70 -11.03 18.60
N ARG A 134 -8.29 -12.09 18.04
CA ARG A 134 -9.52 -12.68 18.61
C ARG A 134 -9.29 -13.26 20.00
N LEU A 135 -8.19 -13.97 20.21
CA LEU A 135 -7.81 -14.50 21.53
C LEU A 135 -7.58 -13.38 22.55
N PHE A 136 -6.91 -12.30 22.14
CA PHE A 136 -6.67 -11.13 22.95
C PHE A 136 -7.98 -10.45 23.39
N ASN A 137 -8.91 -10.22 22.45
CA ASN A 137 -10.19 -9.60 22.72
C ASN A 137 -11.04 -10.45 23.67
N ALA A 138 -11.15 -11.76 23.44
CA ALA A 138 -11.89 -12.67 24.30
C ALA A 138 -11.38 -12.65 25.76
N ARG A 139 -10.06 -12.52 25.96
CA ARG A 139 -9.46 -12.39 27.29
C ARG A 139 -9.82 -11.06 27.96
N LEU A 140 -9.85 -9.96 27.20
CA LEU A 140 -10.23 -8.64 27.74
C LEU A 140 -11.69 -8.65 28.19
N GLU A 141 -12.59 -9.25 27.41
CA GLU A 141 -14.01 -9.40 27.74
C GLU A 141 -14.18 -10.22 29.03
N ALA A 142 -13.53 -11.38 29.13
CA ALA A 142 -13.55 -12.22 30.33
C ALA A 142 -12.91 -11.55 31.58
N GLY A 143 -12.02 -10.58 31.38
CA GLY A 143 -11.47 -9.73 32.44
C GLY A 143 -12.46 -8.65 32.90
N SER A 144 -13.17 -8.05 31.96
CA SER A 144 -14.16 -6.99 32.18
C SER A 144 -15.33 -7.50 33.02
N ASP A 145 -15.91 -8.65 32.68
CA ASP A 145 -17.09 -9.19 33.36
C ASP A 145 -16.83 -9.53 34.84
N ARG A 146 -15.60 -9.93 35.17
CA ARG A 146 -15.19 -10.20 36.55
C ARG A 146 -15.10 -8.95 37.43
N SER A 147 -14.98 -7.77 36.83
CA SER A 147 -14.86 -6.50 37.57
C SER A 147 -16.21 -5.90 37.97
N VAL A 148 -17.32 -6.30 37.32
CA VAL A 148 -18.65 -5.71 37.52
C VAL A 148 -19.48 -6.44 38.59
N GLY A 149 -19.19 -7.71 38.89
CA GLY A 149 -19.98 -8.54 39.82
C GLY A 149 -19.64 -8.44 41.32
N MET A 150 -18.85 -7.46 41.76
CA MET A 150 -18.38 -7.32 43.15
C MET A 150 -18.82 -6.01 43.83
N GLY A 151 -19.79 -5.31 43.25
CA GLY A 151 -20.39 -4.09 43.80
C GLY A 151 -21.65 -4.34 44.61
#